data_AF-A0A835V0B6-F1
#
_entry.id   AF-A0A835V0B6-F1
#
_cell.length_a   1.000
_cell.length_b   1.000
_cell.length_c   1.000
_cell.angle_alpha   90.00
_cell.angle_beta   90.00
_cell.angle_gamma   90.00
#
_symmetry.space_group_name_H-M   'P 1'
#
loop_
_entity.id
_entity.type
_entity.pdbx_description
1 polymer ?
#
loop_
_entity_poly.entity_id
_entity_poly.type
_entity_poly.pdbx_seq_one_letter_code
_entity_poly.pdbx_strand_id
1 'polypeptide(L)'
;MLPYLGLVALGGTDAFLLESLFRNSVWGHLELPVSRANEETICRIIQDACHSALSYYHTTIEEDEKLMEKEFKNPRSEIAVAIRAERRR
;
A
#
# COMPACT_ATOMS: atom_id res chain seq x y z
N MET A 1 -5.46 0.83 -9.67
CA MET A 1 -4.26 0.44 -8.91
C MET A 1 -4.10 -1.08 -8.90
N LEU A 2 -5.12 -1.85 -8.49
CA LEU A 2 -5.04 -3.33 -8.47
C LEU A 2 -4.59 -3.98 -9.79
N PRO A 3 -5.09 -3.59 -10.98
CA PRO A 3 -4.62 -4.19 -12.24
C PRO A 3 -3.12 -3.99 -12.49
N TYR A 4 -2.59 -2.84 -12.06
CA TYR A 4 -1.16 -2.54 -12.17
C TYR A 4 -0.33 -3.39 -11.20
N LEU A 5 -0.82 -3.59 -9.97
CA LEU A 5 -0.16 -4.50 -9.02
C LEU A 5 -0.18 -5.94 -9.51
N GLY A 6 -1.31 -6.37 -10.10
CA GLY A 6 -1.42 -7.67 -10.78
C GLY A 6 -0.41 -7.84 -11.90
N LEU A 7 -0.13 -6.78 -12.66
CA LEU A 7 0.90 -6.77 -13.70
C LEU A 7 2.32 -6.81 -13.12
N VAL A 8 2.58 -6.10 -12.02
CA VAL A 8 3.90 -6.06 -11.37
C VAL A 8 4.25 -7.41 -10.73
N ALA A 9 3.28 -8.09 -10.13
CA ALA A 9 3.45 -9.40 -9.52
C ALA A 9 3.31 -10.57 -10.52
N LEU A 10 3.10 -10.25 -11.81
CA LEU A 10 2.91 -11.24 -12.86
C LEU A 10 4.23 -11.99 -13.14
N GLY A 11 4.19 -13.32 -13.05
CA GLY A 11 5.36 -14.16 -13.25
C GLY A 11 5.02 -15.64 -13.21
N GLY A 12 6.03 -16.49 -13.42
CA GLY A 12 5.86 -17.95 -13.34
C GLY A 12 4.74 -18.46 -14.26
N THR A 13 3.72 -19.07 -13.67
CA THR A 13 2.56 -19.64 -14.39
C THR A 13 1.71 -18.61 -15.11
N ASP A 14 1.75 -17.35 -14.69
CA ASP A 14 0.88 -16.29 -15.23
C ASP A 14 1.56 -15.48 -16.33
N ALA A 15 2.85 -15.70 -16.57
CA ALA A 15 3.67 -14.96 -17.54
C ALA A 15 3.15 -15.07 -18.99
N PHE A 16 2.35 -16.09 -19.32
CA PHE A 16 1.76 -16.25 -20.65
C PHE A 16 0.84 -15.08 -21.02
N LEU A 17 0.29 -14.33 -20.05
CA LEU A 17 -0.52 -13.14 -20.32
C LEU A 17 0.30 -11.98 -20.92
N LEU A 18 1.63 -12.06 -20.91
CA LEU A 18 2.52 -11.09 -21.56
C LEU A 18 2.80 -11.43 -23.04
N GLU A 19 2.33 -12.58 -23.52
CA GLU A 19 2.49 -12.97 -24.91
C GLU A 19 1.74 -12.03 -25.85
N SER A 20 2.27 -11.88 -27.07
CA SER A 20 1.70 -10.96 -28.08
C SER A 20 0.21 -11.20 -28.37
N LEU A 21 -0.27 -12.43 -28.19
CA LEU A 21 -1.67 -12.83 -28.31
C LEU A 21 -2.60 -12.04 -27.37
N PHE A 22 -2.14 -11.74 -26.16
CA PHE A 22 -2.93 -11.06 -25.13
C PHE A 22 -2.68 -9.56 -25.07
N ARG A 23 -1.79 -8.99 -25.91
CA ARG A 23 -1.40 -7.58 -25.83
C ARG A 23 -2.57 -6.60 -25.76
N ASN A 24 -3.64 -6.88 -26.52
CA ASN A 24 -4.81 -5.99 -26.59
C ASN A 24 -5.89 -6.31 -25.55
N SER A 25 -5.78 -7.42 -24.81
CA SER A 25 -6.76 -7.86 -23.82
C SER A 25 -6.20 -8.01 -22.41
N VAL A 26 -4.88 -7.95 -22.22
CA VAL A 26 -4.18 -8.19 -20.96
C VAL A 26 -4.71 -7.32 -19.84
N TRP A 27 -5.01 -6.04 -20.12
CA TRP A 27 -5.57 -5.14 -19.11
C TRP A 27 -6.95 -5.58 -18.62
N GLY A 28 -7.80 -6.08 -19.52
CA GLY A 28 -9.11 -6.63 -19.14
C GLY A 28 -9.00 -7.90 -18.30
N HIS A 29 -7.95 -8.72 -18.52
CA HIS A 29 -7.66 -9.87 -17.67
C HIS A 29 -7.19 -9.45 -16.26
N LEU A 30 -6.48 -8.33 -16.15
CA LEU A 30 -5.97 -7.78 -14.88
C LEU A 30 -7.02 -7.03 -14.05
N GLU A 31 -8.19 -6.70 -14.63
CA GLU A 31 -9.33 -6.15 -13.89
C GLU A 31 -9.97 -7.18 -12.97
N LEU A 32 -9.73 -8.47 -13.22
CA LEU A 32 -10.12 -9.59 -12.38
C LEU A 32 -8.89 -10.23 -11.73
N PRO A 33 -9.06 -10.95 -10.61
CA PRO A 33 -7.97 -11.70 -9.99
C PRO A 33 -7.37 -12.72 -10.96
N VAL A 34 -6.07 -12.61 -11.25
CA VAL A 34 -5.38 -13.43 -12.26
C VAL A 34 -5.24 -14.88 -11.80
N SER A 35 -4.67 -15.06 -10.61
CA SER A 35 -4.43 -16.35 -9.98
C SER A 35 -4.28 -16.17 -8.49
N ARG A 36 -4.53 -17.23 -7.70
CA ARG A 36 -4.34 -17.18 -6.24
C ARG A 36 -2.91 -16.80 -5.86
N ALA A 37 -1.91 -17.32 -6.57
CA ALA A 37 -0.50 -17.07 -6.27
C ALA A 37 -0.11 -15.60 -6.54
N ASN A 38 -0.64 -15.03 -7.62
CA ASN A 38 -0.45 -13.61 -7.92
C ASN A 38 -1.08 -12.73 -6.83
N GLU A 39 -2.34 -12.97 -6.48
CA GLU A 39 -3.04 -12.21 -5.44
C GLU A 39 -2.37 -12.31 -4.06
N GLU A 40 -1.89 -13.49 -3.69
CA GLU A 40 -1.17 -13.69 -2.43
C GLU A 40 0.14 -12.88 -2.41
N THR A 41 0.84 -12.82 -3.55
CA THR A 41 2.06 -12.04 -3.73
C THR A 41 1.78 -10.55 -3.62
N ILE A 42 0.73 -10.05 -4.28
CA ILE A 42 0.29 -8.65 -4.17
C ILE A 42 -0.03 -8.29 -2.72
N CYS A 43 -0.83 -9.12 -2.05
CA CYS A 43 -1.21 -8.90 -0.65
C CYS A 43 0.02 -8.85 0.26
N ARG A 44 0.98 -9.77 0.08
CA ARG A 44 2.23 -9.81 0.83
C ARG A 44 3.04 -8.54 0.63
N ILE A 45 3.27 -8.13 -0.62
CA ILE A 45 4.05 -6.94 -0.95
C ILE A 45 3.44 -5.68 -0.33
N ILE A 46 2.12 -5.52 -0.42
CA ILE A 46 1.43 -4.36 0.19
C ILE A 46 1.58 -4.38 1.70
N GLN A 47 1.36 -5.53 2.34
CA GLN A 47 1.49 -5.65 3.79
C GLN A 47 2.91 -5.33 4.26
N ASP A 48 3.93 -5.90 3.60
CA ASP A 48 5.32 -5.67 3.94
C ASP A 48 5.72 -4.20 3.74
N ALA A 49 5.26 -3.58 2.65
CA ALA A 49 5.47 -2.16 2.39
C ALA A 49 4.80 -1.26 3.45
N CYS A 50 3.56 -1.58 3.85
CA CYS A 50 2.86 -0.87 4.92
C CYS A 50 3.57 -1.05 6.27
N HIS A 51 3.97 -2.27 6.63
CA HIS A 51 4.72 -2.53 7.86
C HIS A 51 6.06 -1.79 7.87
N SER A 52 6.79 -1.79 6.75
CA SER A 52 8.03 -1.03 6.61
C SER A 52 7.79 0.48 6.72
N ALA A 53 6.75 1.02 6.09
CA ALA A 53 6.41 2.43 6.17
C ALA A 53 6.05 2.86 7.60
N LEU A 54 5.27 2.03 8.32
CA LEU A 54 4.84 2.31 9.69
C LEU A 54 5.97 2.21 10.71
N SER A 55 7.02 1.42 10.45
CA SER A 55 8.16 1.28 11.37
C SER A 55 9.08 2.50 11.41
N TYR A 56 9.03 3.38 10.40
CA TYR A 56 9.81 4.62 10.39
C TYR A 56 9.31 5.70 11.35
N TYR A 57 8.10 5.55 11.89
CA TYR A 57 7.55 6.48 12.86
C TYR A 57 8.00 6.12 14.28
N HIS A 58 8.45 7.13 15.02
CA HIS A 58 8.99 6.99 16.38
C HIS A 58 7.93 7.07 17.49
N THR A 59 6.69 7.45 17.16
CA THR A 59 5.54 7.56 18.08
C THR A 59 4.44 6.59 17.70
N THR A 60 3.64 6.13 18.66
CA THR A 60 2.42 5.36 18.38
C THR A 60 1.22 6.27 18.09
N ILE A 61 0.13 5.68 17.57
CA ILE A 61 -1.11 6.43 17.30
C ILE A 61 -1.68 6.97 18.61
N GLU A 62 -1.67 6.16 19.67
CA GLU A 62 -2.19 6.53 20.99
C GLU A 62 -1.36 7.64 21.65
N GLU A 63 -0.04 7.66 21.42
CA GLU A 63 0.83 8.75 21.86
C GLU A 63 0.51 10.05 21.13
N ASP A 64 0.27 9.98 19.82
CA ASP A 64 -0.07 11.14 19.00
C ASP A 64 -1.46 11.70 19.31
N GLU A 65 -2.44 10.84 19.56
CA GLU A 65 -3.77 11.25 20.03
C GLU A 65 -3.71 11.97 21.37
N LYS A 66 -2.93 11.46 22.33
CA LYS A 66 -2.69 12.14 23.62
C LYS A 66 -1.95 13.48 23.48
N LEU A 67 -1.13 13.63 22.44
CA LEU A 67 -0.47 14.90 22.15
C LEU A 67 -1.46 15.91 21.58
N MET A 68 -2.46 15.47 20.80
CA MET A 68 -3.50 16.35 20.26
C MET A 68 -4.48 16.89 21.32
N GLU A 69 -4.62 16.21 22.46
CA GLU A 69 -5.38 16.72 23.60
C GLU A 69 -4.71 17.91 24.33
N LYS A 70 -3.42 18.18 24.04
CA LYS A 70 -2.65 19.25 24.68
C LYS A 70 -2.63 20.51 23.81
N GLU A 71 -2.54 21.67 24.45
CA GLU A 71 -2.28 22.92 23.71
C GLU A 71 -0.87 22.94 23.12
N PHE A 72 -0.80 23.05 21.79
CA PHE A 72 0.46 23.25 21.09
C PHE A 72 0.88 24.71 21.13
N LYS A 73 2.11 24.97 21.59
CA LYS A 73 2.70 26.32 21.56
C LYS A 73 3.11 26.77 20.16
N ASN A 74 3.29 25.83 19.23
CA ASN A 74 3.78 26.08 17.87
C ASN A 74 2.87 25.40 16.84
N PRO A 75 2.30 26.15 15.87
CA PRO A 75 1.41 25.59 14.85
C PRO A 75 2.08 24.53 13.97
N ARG A 76 3.41 24.57 13.79
CA ARG A 76 4.12 23.54 13.02
C ARG A 76 4.11 22.19 13.72
N SER A 77 4.15 22.19 15.05
CA SER A 77 4.13 20.95 15.85
C SER A 77 2.76 20.30 15.78
N GLU A 78 1.69 21.10 15.88
CA GLU A 78 0.31 20.65 15.72
C GLU A 78 0.09 19.97 14.36
N ILE A 79 0.49 20.64 13.26
CA ILE A 79 0.40 20.09 11.90
C ILE A 79 1.19 18.78 11.78
N ALA A 80 2.39 18.70 12.37
CA ALA A 80 3.21 17.49 12.30
C ALA A 80 2.57 16.30 13.02
N VAL A 81 1.97 16.53 14.21
CA VAL A 81 1.26 15.48 14.96
C VAL A 81 -0.01 15.05 14.22
N ALA A 82 -0.78 15.98 13.68
CA ALA A 82 -1.99 15.68 12.92
C ALA A 82 -1.69 14.84 11.65
N ILE A 83 -0.68 15.23 10.86
CA ILE A 83 -0.31 14.52 9.63
C ILE A 83 0.17 13.09 9.94
N ARG A 84 1.00 12.90 10.96
CA ARG A 84 1.54 11.56 11.27
C ARG A 84 0.49 10.64 11.89
N ALA A 85 -0.43 11.17 12.71
CA ALA A 85 -1.53 10.40 13.27
C ALA A 85 -2.48 9.91 12.16
N GLU A 86 -2.87 10.81 11.25
CA GLU A 86 -3.77 10.48 10.15
C GLU A 86 -3.13 9.50 9.16
N ARG A 87 -1.85 9.68 8.83
CA ARG A 87 -1.14 8.80 7.88
C ARG A 87 -0.90 7.38 8.40
N ARG A 88 -1.13 7.13 9.69
CA ARG A 88 -0.97 5.82 10.33
C ARG A 88 -2.29 5.07 10.54
N ARG A 89 -3.44 5.74 10.43
CA ARG A 89 -4.78 5.09 10.46
C ARG A 89 -5.05 4.36 9.14
#